data_AF-A0A9D5UYT4-F1
#
_entry.id   AF-A0A9D5UYT4-F1
#
_cell.length_a   1.000
_cell.length_b   1.000
_cell.length_c   1.000
_cell.angle_alpha   90.00
_cell.angle_beta   90.00
_cell.angle_gamma   90.00
#
_symmetry.space_group_name_H-M   'P 1'
#
loop_
_entity.id
_entity.type
_entity.pdbx_description
1 polymer ?
#
loop_
_entity_poly.entity_id
_entity_poly.type
_entity_poly.pdbx_seq_one_letter_code
_entity_poly.pdbx_strand_id
1 'polypeptide(L)' 'MPLRFRSYPSRQEGRQEGRQEGKAEMLTRQLQRRFGTLPDWARGKIAEADQSSLEAWSLRIFDAQSLDDVFSDLK' A
#
# COMPACT_ATOMS: atom_id res chain seq x y z
N MET A 1 -10.98 32.92 24.30
CA MET A 1 -10.98 32.34 22.94
C MET A 1 -9.66 31.61 22.73
N PRO A 2 -9.59 30.27 22.62
CA PRO A 2 -8.35 29.60 22.27
C PRO A 2 -8.22 29.51 20.74
N LEU A 3 -7.08 29.99 20.23
CA LEU A 3 -6.65 29.85 18.85
C LEU A 3 -6.43 28.37 18.55
N ARG A 4 -7.23 27.81 17.65
CA ARG A 4 -7.06 26.43 17.16
C ARG A 4 -5.81 26.40 16.29
N PHE A 5 -4.66 26.06 16.88
CA PHE A 5 -3.46 25.74 16.11
C PHE A 5 -3.79 24.58 15.18
N ARG A 6 -3.99 24.90 13.91
CA ARG A 6 -4.05 23.90 12.85
C ARG A 6 -2.61 23.43 12.65
N SER A 7 -2.22 22.38 13.36
CA SER A 7 -0.96 21.68 13.10
C SER A 7 -0.99 21.25 11.64
N TYR A 8 -0.18 21.91 10.81
CA TYR A 8 0.10 21.43 9.47
C TYR A 8 0.99 20.21 9.62
N PRO A 9 0.71 19.11 8.90
CA PRO A 9 1.61 17.96 8.91
C PRO A 9 3.01 18.43 8.56
N SER A 10 3.98 17.98 9.34
CA SER A 10 5.38 18.34 9.14
C SER A 10 5.81 17.87 7.75
N ARG A 11 6.76 18.55 7.08
CA ARG A 11 7.28 18.08 5.77
C ARG A 11 7.76 16.62 5.77
N GLN A 12 8.05 16.06 6.94
CA GLN A 12 8.38 14.64 7.12
C GLN A 12 7.16 13.71 6.98
N GLU A 13 6.00 14.07 7.53
CA GLU A 13 4.77 13.29 7.44
C GLU A 13 4.28 13.21 5.99
N GLY A 14 4.22 14.36 5.29
CA GLY A 14 3.82 14.37 3.87
C GLY A 14 4.78 13.62 2.93
N ARG A 15 6.07 13.50 3.28
CA ARG A 15 7.02 12.65 2.52
C ARG A 15 6.86 11.17 2.82
N GLN A 16 6.40 10.80 4.02
CA GLN A 16 6.14 9.40 4.35
C GLN A 16 4.85 8.92 3.70
N GLU A 17 3.76 9.71 3.81
CA GLU A 17 2.50 9.44 3.11
C GLU A 17 2.71 9.32 1.59
N GLY A 18 3.40 10.28 0.97
CA GLY A 18 3.68 10.21 -0.47
C GLY A 18 4.52 9.01 -0.91
N ARG A 19 5.39 8.48 -0.02
CA ARG A 19 6.14 7.24 -0.30
C ARG A 19 5.28 6.00 -0.16
N GLN A 20 4.39 5.95 0.83
CA GLN A 20 3.46 4.84 1.00
C GLN A 20 2.48 4.77 -0.17
N GLU A 21 1.87 5.90 -0.52
CA GLU A 21 0.93 6.00 -1.64
C GLU A 21 1.60 5.61 -2.97
N GLY A 22 2.84 6.06 -3.20
CA GLY A 22 3.62 5.65 -4.37
C GLY A 22 3.95 4.15 -4.41
N LYS A 23 4.28 3.53 -3.26
CA LYS A 23 4.50 2.08 -3.17
C LYS A 23 3.20 1.30 -3.42
N ALA A 24 2.08 1.74 -2.86
CA ALA A 24 0.77 1.16 -3.05
C ALA A 24 0.33 1.19 -4.52
N GLU A 25 0.52 2.33 -5.20
CA GLU A 25 0.20 2.47 -6.61
C GLU A 25 1.09 1.59 -7.49
N MET A 26 2.40 1.55 -7.19
CA MET A 26 3.34 0.69 -7.91
C MET A 26 2.96 -0.80 -7.76
N LEU A 27 2.68 -1.25 -6.54
CA LEU A 27 2.27 -2.63 -6.28
C LEU A 27 0.97 -2.97 -6.99
N THR A 28 -0.02 -2.06 -6.97
CA THR A 28 -1.28 -2.22 -7.71
C THR A 28 -1.05 -2.47 -9.18
N ARG A 29 -0.17 -1.68 -9.83
CA ARG A 29 0.17 -1.84 -11.25
C ARG A 29 0.88 -3.18 -11.51
N GLN A 30 1.77 -3.62 -10.62
CA GLN A 30 2.43 -4.91 -10.77
C GLN A 30 1.44 -6.06 -10.65
N LEU A 31 0.54 -6.01 -9.66
CA LEU A 31 -0.51 -7.00 -9.47
C LEU A 31 -1.46 -7.01 -10.66
N GLN A 32 -1.81 -5.84 -11.21
CA GLN A 32 -2.65 -5.77 -12.40
C GLN A 32 -1.97 -6.40 -13.61
N ARG A 33 -0.65 -6.23 -13.73
CA ARG A 33 0.11 -6.81 -14.84
C ARG A 33 0.27 -8.32 -14.72
N ARG A 34 0.40 -8.86 -13.50
CA ARG A 34 0.60 -10.29 -13.25
C ARG A 34 -0.70 -11.08 -13.19
N PHE A 35 -1.71 -10.54 -12.52
CA PHE A 35 -3.00 -11.20 -12.25
C PHE A 35 -4.17 -10.62 -13.06
N GLY A 36 -3.98 -9.52 -13.78
CA GLY A 36 -5.01 -8.89 -14.59
C GLY A 36 -5.87 -7.92 -13.80
N THR A 37 -7.20 -8.09 -13.83
CA THR A 37 -8.08 -7.15 -13.13
C THR A 37 -8.02 -7.39 -11.62
N LEU A 38 -7.54 -6.40 -10.86
CA LEU A 38 -7.59 -6.48 -9.40
C LEU A 38 -9.03 -6.28 -8.90
N PRO A 39 -9.55 -7.20 -8.07
CA PRO A 39 -10.83 -7.04 -7.40
C PRO A 39 -10.75 -5.96 -6.31
N ASP A 40 -11.90 -5.39 -5.94
CA ASP A 40 -11.97 -4.28 -4.98
C ASP A 40 -11.40 -4.65 -3.60
N TRP A 41 -11.56 -5.89 -3.15
CA TRP A 41 -10.99 -6.36 -1.88
C TRP A 41 -9.45 -6.28 -1.87
N ALA A 42 -8.80 -6.53 -3.02
CA ALA A 42 -7.35 -6.44 -3.14
C ALA A 42 -6.89 -4.98 -3.14
N ARG A 43 -7.66 -4.09 -3.76
CA ARG A 43 -7.38 -2.64 -3.71
C ARG A 43 -7.52 -2.08 -2.31
N GLY A 44 -8.55 -2.50 -1.57
CA GLY A 44 -8.74 -2.13 -0.16
C GLY A 44 -7.55 -2.57 0.70
N LYS A 45 -7.13 -3.83 0.55
CA LYS A 45 -5.92 -4.36 1.21
C LYS A 45 -4.67 -3.51 0.93
N ILE A 46 -4.45 -3.09 -0.31
CA ILE A 46 -3.30 -2.26 -0.68
C ILE A 46 -3.39 -0.85 -0.10
N ALA A 47 -4.59 -0.26 -0.07
CA ALA A 47 -4.82 1.07 0.47
C ALA A 47 -4.65 1.13 2.01
N GLU A 48 -5.04 0.06 2.71
CA GLU A 48 -4.93 -0.04 4.18
C GLU A 48 -3.57 -0.61 4.63
N ALA A 49 -2.73 -1.07 3.71
CA ALA A 49 -1.46 -1.69 4.04
C ALA A 49 -0.40 -0.69 4.51
N ASP A 50 0.30 -1.05 5.57
CA ASP A 50 1.50 -0.36 6.01
C ASP A 50 2.65 -0.54 5.02
N GLN A 51 3.63 0.36 5.13
CA GLN A 51 4.83 0.34 4.28
C GLN A 51 5.55 -1.03 4.29
N SER A 52 5.61 -1.70 5.44
CA SER A 52 6.23 -3.01 5.61
C SER A 52 5.49 -4.10 4.81
N SER A 53 4.15 -4.11 4.87
CA SER A 53 3.32 -5.07 4.14
C SER A 53 3.43 -4.83 2.64
N LEU A 54 3.43 -3.57 2.19
CA LEU A 54 3.64 -3.23 0.77
C LEU A 54 5.01 -3.72 0.26
N GLU A 55 6.07 -3.61 1.07
CA GLU A 55 7.39 -4.14 0.71
C GLU A 55 7.41 -5.67 0.67
N ALA A 56 6.82 -6.34 1.66
CA ALA A 56 6.71 -7.80 1.66
C ALA A 56 5.95 -8.31 0.43
N TRP A 57 4.82 -7.70 0.10
CA TRP A 57 4.02 -8.05 -1.08
C TRP A 57 4.75 -7.76 -2.39
N SER A 58 5.57 -6.71 -2.44
CA SER A 58 6.38 -6.39 -3.63
C SER A 58 7.45 -7.43 -3.94
N LEU A 59 7.92 -8.19 -2.95
CA LEU A 59 8.82 -9.32 -3.15
C LEU A 59 8.02 -10.59 -3.43
N ARG A 60 6.93 -10.82 -2.69
CA ARG A 60 6.08 -12.00 -2.86
C ARG A 60 5.40 -12.07 -4.21
N ILE A 61 5.15 -10.93 -4.84
CA ILE A 61 4.60 -10.89 -6.20
C ILE A 61 5.53 -11.50 -7.26
N PHE A 62 6.73 -11.97 -6.92
CA PHE A 62 7.53 -12.75 -7.86
C PHE A 62 7.32 -14.27 -7.69
N ASP A 63 7.01 -14.73 -6.48
CA ASP A 63 6.82 -16.15 -6.16
C ASP A 63 5.34 -16.59 -6.14
N ALA A 64 4.43 -15.69 -5.74
CA ALA A 64 3.01 -15.97 -5.52
C ALA A 64 2.29 -16.51 -6.78
N GLN A 65 1.47 -17.54 -6.66
CA GLN A 65 0.66 -18.06 -7.78
C GLN A 65 -0.71 -17.37 -7.90
N SER A 66 -1.14 -16.65 -6.87
CA SER A 66 -2.46 -16.01 -6.80
C SER A 66 -2.40 -14.71 -5.99
N LEU A 67 -3.44 -13.87 -6.10
CA LEU A 67 -3.56 -12.67 -5.25
C LEU A 67 -3.61 -13.05 -3.76
N ASP A 68 -4.31 -14.12 -3.41
CA ASP A 68 -4.32 -14.66 -2.04
C ASP A 68 -2.91 -15.02 -1.56
N ASP A 69 -2.10 -15.61 -2.44
CA ASP A 69 -0.68 -15.88 -2.18
C ASP A 69 0.20 -14.63 -2.11
N VAL A 70 -0.24 -13.47 -2.59
CA VAL A 70 0.48 -12.20 -2.33
C VAL A 70 0.07 -11.66 -0.97
N PHE A 71 -1.23 -11.65 -0.70
CA PHE A 71 -1.81 -11.01 0.49
C PHE A 71 -1.88 -11.90 1.73
N SER A 72 -1.47 -13.17 1.64
CA SER A 72 -1.40 -14.10 2.78
C SER A 72 -0.23 -13.74 3.69
N ASP A 73 -0.16 -12.50 4.15
CA ASP A 73 0.70 -12.09 5.24
C ASP A 73 0.09 -12.61 6.54
N LEU A 74 0.82 -13.52 7.19
CA LEU A 74 0.47 -14.15 8.45
C LEU A 74 0.36 -13.07 9.53
N LYS A 75 -0.69 -13.18 10.35
CA LYS A 75 -0.82 -12.51 11.64
C LYS A 75 0.47 -12.56 12.46
#